data_AF-A0A2A5E7U5-F1
#
_entry.id   AF-A0A2A5E7U5-F1
#
_cell.length_a   1.000
_cell.length_b   1.000
_cell.length_c   1.000
_cell.angle_alpha   90.00
_cell.angle_beta   90.00
_cell.angle_gamma   90.00
#
_symmetry.space_group_name_H-M   'P 1'
#
loop_
_entity.id
_entity.type
_entity.pdbx_description
1 polymer ?
#
loop_
_entity_poly.entity_id
_entity_poly.type
_entity_poly.pdbx_seq_one_letter_code
_entity_poly.pdbx_strand_id
1 'polypeptide(L)'
;MRLLSVILLISSLQIYGQTWDVKNHTNNRRKAIIADSVLISDYVYSEVSELSEGKAYVAKGDLYAYIDSKGKELTPYVFAEANNFTNGFAIVGDSFGISLLNSRMQLILPFEFTQVRLPQFGLVVVQLNTGLWGAFDTLGNQKIPFVYDLPPNILNLEHIIVRREEAYGVVNDCNEIVFNCAYQYITSSGMGYRNGKHLRLFK
;
A
#
# COMPACT_ATOMS: atom_id res chain seq x y z
N MET A 1 19.10 -53.25 -31.83
CA MET A 1 18.90 -52.36 -30.66
C MET A 1 19.57 -51.03 -30.96
N ARG A 2 18.80 -50.00 -31.32
CA ARG A 2 19.30 -48.62 -31.51
C ARG A 2 18.93 -47.83 -30.26
N LEU A 3 19.93 -47.28 -29.55
CA LEU A 3 19.68 -46.27 -28.52
C LEU A 3 19.51 -44.91 -29.21
N LEU A 4 18.35 -44.28 -29.02
CA LEU A 4 18.15 -42.87 -29.28
C LEU A 4 18.49 -42.11 -27.99
N SER A 5 19.55 -41.31 -28.04
CA SER A 5 19.89 -40.35 -27.00
C SER A 5 19.05 -39.09 -27.21
N VAL A 6 18.08 -38.84 -26.34
CA VAL A 6 17.31 -37.60 -26.30
C VAL A 6 18.12 -36.57 -25.51
N ILE A 7 18.61 -35.54 -26.19
CA ILE A 7 19.26 -34.39 -25.55
C ILE A 7 18.15 -33.42 -25.15
N LEU A 8 17.83 -33.35 -23.85
CA LEU A 8 16.97 -32.32 -23.29
C LEU A 8 17.83 -31.08 -23.03
N LEU A 9 17.75 -30.08 -23.92
CA LEU A 9 18.26 -28.74 -23.67
C LEU A 9 17.27 -28.00 -22.77
N ILE A 10 17.51 -28.04 -21.46
CA ILE A 10 16.85 -27.15 -20.51
C ILE A 10 17.56 -25.80 -20.63
N SER A 11 17.02 -24.89 -21.44
CA SER A 11 17.44 -23.49 -21.40
C SER A 11 16.90 -22.90 -20.10
N SER A 12 17.77 -22.72 -19.11
CA SER A 12 17.48 -21.90 -17.95
C SER A 12 17.25 -20.46 -18.42
N LEU A 13 15.99 -20.04 -18.56
CA LEU A 13 15.66 -18.62 -18.64
C LEU A 13 16.09 -18.00 -17.31
N GLN A 14 17.21 -17.28 -17.34
CA GLN A 14 17.47 -16.28 -16.31
C GLN A 14 16.33 -15.28 -16.39
N ILE A 15 15.42 -15.34 -15.43
CA ILE A 15 14.48 -14.25 -15.17
C ILE A 15 15.32 -13.11 -14.60
N TYR A 16 16.03 -12.40 -15.47
CA TYR A 16 16.45 -11.05 -15.12
C TYR A 16 15.15 -10.28 -14.89
N GLY A 17 14.95 -9.80 -13.67
CA GLY A 17 13.82 -8.91 -13.38
C GLY A 17 13.86 -7.81 -14.42
N GLN A 18 12.80 -7.70 -15.22
CA GLN A 18 12.76 -6.75 -16.32
C GLN A 18 12.99 -5.35 -15.76
N THR A 19 14.12 -4.75 -16.10
CA THR A 19 14.45 -3.36 -15.75
C THR A 19 14.02 -2.47 -16.90
N TRP A 20 13.45 -1.32 -16.58
CA TRP A 20 13.17 -0.29 -17.58
C TRP A 20 13.89 1.02 -17.20
N ASP A 21 14.43 1.69 -18.20
CA ASP A 21 15.16 2.93 -18.06
C ASP A 21 14.28 4.11 -18.47
N VAL A 22 14.42 5.21 -17.75
CA VAL A 22 13.72 6.47 -18.05
C VAL A 22 14.71 7.44 -18.67
N LYS A 23 14.50 7.81 -19.93
CA LYS A 23 15.32 8.81 -20.63
C LYS A 23 14.63 10.17 -20.64
N ASN A 24 15.38 11.21 -20.26
CA ASN A 24 14.93 12.60 -20.36
C ASN A 24 15.05 13.11 -21.80
N HIS A 25 14.05 13.87 -22.25
CA HIS A 25 14.10 14.65 -23.48
C HIS A 25 15.08 15.82 -23.29
N THR A 26 15.63 16.35 -24.38
CA THR A 26 16.60 17.48 -24.35
C THR A 26 16.08 18.75 -23.67
N ASN A 27 14.76 18.92 -23.58
CA ASN A 27 14.12 20.05 -22.88
C ASN A 27 13.83 19.78 -21.40
N ASN A 28 14.18 18.60 -20.87
CA ASN A 28 13.94 18.11 -19.50
C ASN A 28 12.48 18.13 -19.03
N ARG A 29 11.50 18.38 -19.91
CA ARG A 29 10.07 18.42 -19.57
C ARG A 29 9.34 17.12 -19.89
N ARG A 30 9.97 16.25 -20.67
CA ARG A 30 9.37 15.01 -21.15
C ARG A 30 10.33 13.85 -20.99
N LYS A 31 9.77 12.66 -20.76
CA LYS A 31 10.50 11.41 -20.49
C LYS A 31 9.95 10.31 -21.38
N ALA A 32 10.85 9.45 -21.84
CA ALA A 32 10.58 8.24 -22.60
C ALA A 32 10.95 7.02 -21.76
N ILE A 33 10.32 5.89 -22.06
CA ILE A 33 10.58 4.61 -21.38
C ILE A 33 11.28 3.68 -22.37
N ILE A 34 12.37 3.06 -21.93
CA ILE A 34 13.14 2.09 -22.71
C ILE A 34 13.32 0.83 -21.86
N ALA A 35 13.09 -0.34 -22.44
CA ALA A 35 13.40 -1.62 -21.80
C ALA A 35 14.22 -2.45 -22.78
N ASP A 36 15.34 -3.03 -22.32
CA ASP A 36 16.23 -3.87 -23.15
C ASP A 36 16.65 -3.19 -24.47
N SER A 37 16.96 -1.89 -24.43
CA SER A 37 17.25 -1.03 -25.60
C SER A 37 16.09 -0.81 -26.58
N VAL A 38 14.89 -1.31 -26.29
CA VAL A 38 13.66 -1.10 -27.07
C VAL A 38 12.89 0.08 -26.47
N LEU A 39 12.49 1.03 -27.33
CA LEU A 39 11.62 2.13 -26.93
C LEU A 39 10.21 1.61 -26.65
N ILE A 40 9.78 1.72 -25.40
CA ILE A 40 8.44 1.31 -24.93
C ILE A 40 7.44 2.46 -25.07
N SER A 41 7.88 3.70 -24.80
CA SER A 41 7.08 4.90 -24.97
C SER A 41 7.95 6.05 -25.45
N ASP A 42 7.40 6.88 -26.33
CA ASP A 42 7.98 8.16 -26.74
C ASP A 42 8.11 9.14 -25.55
N TYR A 43 8.74 10.29 -25.80
CA TYR A 43 8.90 11.38 -24.85
C TYR A 43 7.58 12.11 -24.59
N VAL A 44 6.66 11.47 -23.86
CA VAL A 44 5.30 11.98 -23.60
C VAL A 44 5.01 12.22 -22.12
N TYR A 45 5.81 11.67 -21.21
CA TYR A 45 5.54 11.75 -19.78
C TYR A 45 6.31 12.89 -19.10
N SER A 46 5.68 13.60 -18.16
CA SER A 46 6.38 14.54 -17.28
C SER A 46 7.14 13.80 -16.17
N GLU A 47 6.59 12.68 -15.71
CA GLU A 47 7.18 11.82 -14.68
C GLU A 47 6.95 10.34 -15.00
N VAL A 48 7.89 9.50 -14.59
CA VAL A 48 7.82 8.05 -14.70
C VAL A 48 8.46 7.48 -13.43
N SER A 49 7.74 6.60 -12.73
CA SER A 49 8.27 5.90 -11.55
C SER A 49 9.15 4.72 -11.94
N GLU A 50 9.85 4.15 -10.97
CA GLU A 50 10.44 2.82 -11.13
C GLU A 50 9.37 1.74 -11.36
N LEU A 51 9.78 0.61 -11.94
CA LEU A 51 8.91 -0.55 -12.09
C LEU A 51 8.82 -1.26 -10.74
N SER A 52 7.62 -1.33 -10.16
CA SER A 52 7.34 -2.10 -8.96
C SER A 52 6.20 -3.08 -9.22
N GLU A 53 6.42 -4.36 -8.92
CA GLU A 53 5.43 -5.43 -9.12
C GLU A 53 4.83 -5.46 -10.55
N GLY A 54 5.69 -5.21 -11.53
CA GLY A 54 5.35 -5.18 -12.97
C GLY A 54 4.53 -3.98 -13.42
N LYS A 55 4.43 -2.94 -12.59
CA LYS A 55 3.65 -1.72 -12.85
C LYS A 55 4.44 -0.48 -12.47
N ALA A 56 4.02 0.65 -12.97
CA ALA A 56 4.54 1.95 -12.58
C ALA A 56 3.51 3.03 -12.81
N TYR A 57 3.67 4.15 -12.11
CA TYR A 57 2.89 5.34 -12.40
C TYR A 57 3.64 6.25 -13.38
N VAL A 58 2.88 6.92 -14.23
CA VAL A 58 3.37 7.91 -15.18
C VAL A 58 2.50 9.16 -15.11
N ALA A 59 3.10 10.33 -15.30
CA ALA A 59 2.38 11.59 -15.32
C ALA A 59 2.29 12.18 -16.72
N LYS A 60 1.14 12.81 -17.02
CA LYS A 60 0.96 13.73 -18.14
C LYS A 60 0.41 15.04 -17.59
N GLY A 61 1.30 16.02 -17.40
CA GLY A 61 0.96 17.21 -16.63
C GLY A 61 0.88 16.88 -15.15
N ASP A 62 -0.23 17.24 -14.50
CA ASP A 62 -0.43 17.12 -13.04
C ASP A 62 -1.19 15.84 -12.64
N LEU A 63 -1.59 15.02 -13.61
CA LEU A 63 -2.34 13.79 -13.35
C LEU A 63 -1.49 12.55 -13.66
N TYR A 64 -1.71 11.52 -12.85
CA TYR A 64 -1.03 10.23 -12.87
C TYR A 64 -1.97 9.11 -13.35
N ALA A 65 -1.38 8.15 -14.04
CA ALA A 65 -1.96 6.88 -14.46
C ALA A 65 -0.99 5.74 -14.17
N TYR A 66 -1.47 4.51 -14.07
CA TYR A 66 -0.62 3.31 -14.03
C TYR A 66 -0.49 2.68 -15.40
N ILE A 67 0.70 2.17 -15.69
CA ILE A 67 1.02 1.37 -16.87
C ILE A 67 1.68 0.05 -16.44
N ASP A 68 1.61 -0.97 -17.28
CA ASP A 68 2.37 -2.20 -17.10
C ASP A 68 3.81 -2.09 -17.61
N SER A 69 4.62 -3.12 -17.34
CA SER A 69 6.01 -3.26 -17.83
C SER A 69 6.19 -3.11 -19.35
N LYS A 70 5.12 -3.23 -20.15
CA LYS A 70 5.13 -3.08 -21.61
C LYS A 70 4.62 -1.71 -22.05
N GLY A 71 4.38 -0.79 -21.12
CA GLY A 71 3.85 0.55 -21.39
C GLY A 71 2.35 0.59 -21.65
N LYS A 72 1.61 -0.50 -21.43
CA LYS A 72 0.16 -0.51 -21.62
C LYS A 72 -0.50 0.21 -20.45
N GLU A 73 -1.38 1.17 -20.75
CA GLU A 73 -2.21 1.85 -19.76
C GLU A 73 -3.12 0.87 -19.02
N LEU A 74 -3.07 0.93 -17.69
CA LEU A 74 -3.85 0.14 -16.75
C LEU A 74 -4.94 0.96 -16.07
N THR A 75 -4.73 2.26 -15.92
CA THR A 75 -5.72 3.23 -15.43
C THR A 75 -5.70 4.50 -16.29
N PRO A 76 -6.80 5.24 -16.40
CA PRO A 76 -6.76 6.58 -16.97
C PRO A 76 -5.91 7.54 -16.11
N TYR A 77 -5.56 8.70 -16.68
CA TYR A 77 -4.90 9.80 -15.98
C TYR A 77 -5.90 10.56 -15.10
N VAL A 78 -6.12 10.06 -13.89
CA VAL A 78 -7.17 10.59 -12.99
C VAL A 78 -6.67 10.87 -11.58
N PHE A 79 -5.49 10.38 -11.21
CA PHE A 79 -4.97 10.55 -9.86
C PHE A 79 -4.14 11.85 -9.78
N ALA A 80 -4.33 12.62 -8.73
CA ALA A 80 -3.47 13.77 -8.40
C ALA A 80 -2.18 13.34 -7.68
N GLU A 81 -2.21 12.17 -7.02
CA GLU A 81 -1.06 11.56 -6.36
C GLU A 81 -1.02 10.06 -6.64
N ALA A 82 0.17 9.49 -6.80
CA ALA A 82 0.36 8.06 -7.00
C ALA A 82 1.67 7.58 -6.38
N ASN A 83 1.61 6.45 -5.67
CA ASN A 83 2.79 5.79 -5.12
C ASN A 83 3.10 4.48 -5.86
N ASN A 84 4.32 3.96 -5.68
CA ASN A 84 4.65 2.64 -6.19
C ASN A 84 3.80 1.54 -5.54
N PHE A 85 3.58 0.47 -6.29
CA PHE A 85 2.98 -0.74 -5.73
C PHE A 85 3.89 -1.37 -4.67
N THR A 86 3.30 -1.86 -3.58
CA THR A 86 3.96 -2.62 -2.53
C THR A 86 2.97 -3.61 -1.92
N ASN A 87 3.35 -4.89 -1.89
CA ASN A 87 2.53 -6.02 -1.48
C ASN A 87 1.16 -6.09 -2.19
N GLY A 88 1.10 -5.72 -3.48
CA GLY A 88 -0.11 -5.76 -4.28
C GLY A 88 -1.05 -4.55 -4.12
N PHE A 89 -0.62 -3.50 -3.43
CA PHE A 89 -1.40 -2.28 -3.23
C PHE A 89 -0.60 -1.03 -3.56
N ALA A 90 -1.29 0.05 -3.92
CA ALA A 90 -0.71 1.38 -4.05
C ALA A 90 -1.62 2.41 -3.40
N ILE A 91 -1.02 3.43 -2.79
CA ILE A 91 -1.75 4.59 -2.28
C ILE A 91 -1.88 5.59 -3.43
N VAL A 92 -3.08 6.12 -3.63
CA VAL A 92 -3.41 7.09 -4.68
C VAL A 92 -4.22 8.23 -4.09
N GLY A 93 -4.16 9.42 -4.68
CA GLY A 93 -4.91 10.59 -4.23
C GLY A 93 -5.63 11.29 -5.36
N ASP A 94 -6.66 12.04 -5.01
CA ASP A 94 -7.34 13.03 -5.86
C ASP A 94 -7.43 14.38 -5.13
N SER A 95 -8.25 15.30 -5.64
CA SER A 95 -8.43 16.62 -5.00
C SER A 95 -9.15 16.59 -3.64
N PHE A 96 -9.78 15.47 -3.28
CA PHE A 96 -10.61 15.32 -2.08
C PHE A 96 -9.93 14.51 -0.98
N GLY A 97 -9.07 13.56 -1.34
CA GLY A 97 -8.33 12.79 -0.35
C GLY A 97 -7.48 11.68 -0.95
N ILE A 98 -7.11 10.75 -0.08
CA ILE A 98 -6.25 9.60 -0.39
C ILE A 98 -7.07 8.32 -0.29
N SER A 99 -6.74 7.35 -1.14
CA SER A 99 -7.36 6.03 -1.25
C SER A 99 -6.30 4.92 -1.43
N LEU A 100 -6.77 3.67 -1.45
CA LEU A 100 -6.00 2.47 -1.70
C LEU A 100 -6.45 1.80 -3.01
N LEU A 101 -5.51 1.58 -3.92
CA LEU A 101 -5.68 0.86 -5.17
C LEU A 101 -5.12 -0.57 -5.02
N ASN A 102 -5.85 -1.59 -5.48
CA ASN A 102 -5.37 -2.97 -5.50
C ASN A 102 -4.63 -3.32 -6.81
N SER A 103 -4.00 -4.50 -6.86
CA SER A 103 -3.25 -5.00 -8.02
C SER A 103 -4.08 -5.22 -9.29
N ARG A 104 -5.41 -5.24 -9.18
CA ARG A 104 -6.37 -5.29 -10.29
C ARG A 104 -6.82 -3.89 -10.74
N MET A 105 -6.17 -2.84 -10.25
CA MET A 105 -6.48 -1.42 -10.50
C MET A 105 -7.88 -1.01 -10.01
N GLN A 106 -8.37 -1.64 -8.96
CA GLN A 106 -9.66 -1.30 -8.35
C GLN A 106 -9.40 -0.51 -7.07
N LEU A 107 -10.13 0.60 -6.90
CA LEU A 107 -10.14 1.34 -5.64
C LEU A 107 -10.84 0.48 -4.59
N ILE A 108 -10.16 0.25 -3.47
CA ILE A 108 -10.69 -0.44 -2.29
C ILE A 108 -11.42 0.54 -1.38
N LEU A 109 -10.97 1.78 -1.35
CA LEU A 109 -11.47 2.84 -0.48
C LEU A 109 -11.97 4.04 -1.29
N PRO A 110 -12.92 4.83 -0.79
CA PRO A 110 -13.23 6.15 -1.36
C PRO A 110 -12.09 7.16 -1.13
N PHE A 111 -12.06 8.23 -1.91
CA PHE A 111 -11.14 9.37 -1.73
C PHE A 111 -11.68 10.34 -0.67
N GLU A 112 -11.60 9.96 0.59
CA GLU A 112 -12.11 10.78 1.72
C GLU A 112 -11.16 10.83 2.92
N PHE A 113 -10.01 10.15 2.82
CA PHE A 113 -9.07 10.01 3.94
C PHE A 113 -7.89 10.97 3.81
N THR A 114 -7.42 11.48 4.93
CA THR A 114 -6.21 12.32 5.00
C THR A 114 -4.95 11.48 5.11
N GLN A 115 -5.06 10.24 5.61
CA GLN A 115 -3.98 9.26 5.64
C GLN A 115 -4.53 7.86 5.37
N VAL A 116 -3.77 7.07 4.61
CA VAL A 116 -4.02 5.65 4.36
C VAL A 116 -2.69 4.93 4.54
N ARG A 117 -2.68 3.84 5.33
CA ARG A 117 -1.51 2.97 5.48
C ARG A 117 -1.68 1.72 4.64
N LEU A 118 -0.57 1.19 4.12
CA LEU A 118 -0.60 -0.10 3.42
C LEU A 118 -1.14 -1.21 4.34
N PRO A 119 -1.81 -2.23 3.77
CA PRO A 119 -2.42 -3.27 4.57
C PRO A 119 -1.41 -4.01 5.46
N GLN A 120 -1.78 -4.22 6.73
CA GLN A 120 -1.04 -5.02 7.69
C GLN A 120 -2.00 -6.03 8.34
N PHE A 121 -1.67 -7.32 8.29
CA PHE A 121 -2.58 -8.40 8.72
C PHE A 121 -3.97 -8.32 8.06
N GLY A 122 -4.07 -7.84 6.82
CA GLY A 122 -5.33 -7.69 6.10
C GLY A 122 -6.17 -6.46 6.49
N LEU A 123 -5.66 -5.60 7.38
CA LEU A 123 -6.30 -4.35 7.79
C LEU A 123 -5.57 -3.13 7.22
N VAL A 124 -6.36 -2.12 6.84
CA VAL A 124 -5.93 -0.84 6.27
C VAL A 124 -6.28 0.25 7.27
N VAL A 125 -5.27 0.83 7.93
CA VAL A 125 -5.48 1.90 8.91
C VAL A 125 -5.59 3.24 8.17
N VAL A 126 -6.65 4.00 8.47
CA VAL A 126 -6.97 5.25 7.79
C VAL A 126 -7.37 6.34 8.78
N GLN A 127 -7.21 7.60 8.36
CA GLN A 127 -7.55 8.77 9.17
C GLN A 127 -8.55 9.67 8.43
N LEU A 128 -9.56 10.16 9.16
CA LEU A 128 -10.45 11.21 8.66
C LEU A 128 -9.83 12.60 8.84
N ASN A 129 -10.40 13.58 8.14
CA ASN A 129 -10.05 15.00 8.33
C ASN A 129 -10.31 15.53 9.75
N THR A 130 -11.19 14.88 10.53
CA THR A 130 -11.41 15.17 11.95
C THR A 130 -10.23 14.80 12.84
N GLY A 131 -9.26 14.03 12.32
CA GLY A 131 -8.12 13.50 13.05
C GLY A 131 -8.35 12.12 13.65
N LEU A 132 -9.59 11.61 13.63
CA LEU A 132 -9.94 10.29 14.16
C LEU A 132 -9.48 9.17 13.22
N TRP A 133 -9.03 8.09 13.83
CA TRP A 133 -8.51 6.91 13.16
C TRP A 133 -9.49 5.74 13.21
N GLY A 134 -9.50 4.97 12.13
CA GLY A 134 -10.26 3.73 11.98
C GLY A 134 -9.49 2.75 11.10
N ALA A 135 -10.12 1.63 10.76
CA ALA A 135 -9.54 0.65 9.86
C ALA A 135 -10.59 -0.10 9.04
N PHE A 136 -10.19 -0.45 7.82
CA PHE A 136 -10.96 -1.29 6.90
C PHE A 136 -10.23 -2.61 6.65
N ASP A 137 -10.92 -3.62 6.16
CA ASP A 137 -10.25 -4.76 5.54
C ASP A 137 -9.85 -4.45 4.09
N THR A 138 -9.10 -5.36 3.46
CA THR A 138 -8.68 -5.24 2.05
C THR A 138 -9.81 -5.41 1.02
N LEU A 139 -11.04 -5.67 1.47
CA LEU A 139 -12.25 -5.70 0.64
C LEU A 139 -13.07 -4.40 0.75
N GLY A 140 -12.63 -3.46 1.60
CA GLY A 140 -13.32 -2.18 1.80
C GLY A 140 -14.41 -2.22 2.87
N ASN A 141 -14.48 -3.26 3.71
CA ASN A 141 -15.40 -3.28 4.84
C ASN A 141 -14.78 -2.59 6.05
N GLN A 142 -15.51 -1.68 6.69
CA GLN A 142 -15.05 -1.04 7.91
C GLN A 142 -15.00 -2.08 9.05
N LYS A 143 -13.82 -2.21 9.67
CA LYS A 143 -13.55 -3.16 10.76
C LYS A 143 -13.39 -2.45 12.10
N ILE A 144 -12.75 -1.28 12.10
CA ILE A 144 -12.54 -0.44 13.28
C ILE A 144 -13.15 0.94 13.02
N PRO A 145 -14.08 1.42 13.88
CA PRO A 145 -14.75 2.70 13.69
C PRO A 145 -13.82 3.88 14.00
N PHE A 146 -14.19 5.05 13.47
CA PHE A 146 -13.48 6.32 13.65
C PHE A 146 -13.74 6.95 15.02
N VAL A 147 -13.18 6.35 16.07
CA VAL A 147 -13.32 6.82 17.46
C VAL A 147 -11.99 6.90 18.21
N TYR A 148 -10.88 6.63 17.52
CA TYR A 148 -9.55 6.54 18.12
C TYR A 148 -8.69 7.76 17.75
N ASP A 149 -8.01 8.30 18.75
CA ASP A 149 -7.24 9.55 18.62
C ASP A 149 -5.84 9.29 18.01
N LEU A 150 -5.37 8.04 18.05
CA LEU A 150 -4.13 7.58 17.44
C LEU A 150 -4.38 6.40 16.48
N PRO A 151 -3.48 6.19 15.49
CA PRO A 151 -3.58 5.05 14.59
C PRO A 151 -3.58 3.72 15.36
N PRO A 152 -4.56 2.83 15.13
CA PRO A 152 -4.54 1.47 15.65
C PRO A 152 -3.21 0.76 15.34
N ASN A 153 -2.56 0.24 16.39
CA ASN A 153 -1.31 -0.51 16.27
C ASN A 153 -1.63 -2.01 16.24
N ILE A 154 -1.59 -2.57 15.03
CA ILE A 154 -2.00 -3.95 14.75
C ILE A 154 -0.83 -4.89 15.04
N LEU A 155 -0.89 -5.62 16.16
CA LEU A 155 0.11 -6.64 16.50
C LEU A 155 -0.26 -7.99 15.87
N ASN A 156 -1.55 -8.29 15.87
CA ASN A 156 -2.21 -9.40 15.20
C ASN A 156 -3.73 -9.13 15.19
N LEU A 157 -4.54 -10.07 14.68
CA LEU A 157 -6.01 -9.91 14.59
C LEU A 157 -6.72 -9.95 15.95
N GLU A 158 -6.10 -10.50 16.99
CA GLU A 158 -6.69 -10.58 18.34
C GLU A 158 -6.27 -9.40 19.22
N HIS A 159 -5.13 -8.76 18.92
CA HIS A 159 -4.54 -7.71 19.74
C HIS A 159 -4.14 -6.50 18.90
N ILE A 160 -5.03 -5.52 18.87
CA ILE A 160 -4.84 -4.22 18.24
C ILE A 160 -4.85 -3.18 19.35
N ILE A 161 -3.70 -2.55 19.60
CA ILE A 161 -3.60 -1.49 20.59
C ILE A 161 -4.23 -0.23 20.01
N VAL A 162 -5.18 0.34 20.74
CA VAL A 162 -5.91 1.54 20.36
C VAL A 162 -5.83 2.57 21.48
N ARG A 163 -6.01 3.85 21.15
CA ARG A 163 -6.10 4.93 22.12
C ARG A 163 -7.34 5.76 21.87
N ARG A 164 -8.11 5.98 22.93
CA ARG A 164 -9.29 6.83 22.94
C ARG A 164 -9.32 7.63 24.24
N GLU A 165 -9.62 8.92 24.15
CA GLU A 165 -9.72 9.83 25.31
C GLU A 165 -8.45 9.76 26.19
N GLU A 166 -7.26 9.82 25.57
CA GLU A 166 -5.95 9.77 26.24
C GLU A 166 -5.60 8.43 26.95
N ALA A 167 -6.46 7.41 26.85
CA ALA A 167 -6.22 6.10 27.46
C ALA A 167 -6.05 5.00 26.39
N TYR A 168 -5.06 4.14 26.60
CA TYR A 168 -4.82 2.97 25.77
C TYR A 168 -5.70 1.79 26.19
N GLY A 169 -6.16 1.04 25.21
CA GLY A 169 -6.87 -0.22 25.34
C GLY A 169 -6.44 -1.19 24.23
N VAL A 170 -7.11 -2.34 24.17
CA VAL A 170 -6.87 -3.37 23.15
C VAL A 170 -8.21 -3.85 22.64
N VAL A 171 -8.34 -3.89 21.31
CA VAL A 171 -9.47 -4.51 20.61
C VAL A 171 -8.97 -5.61 19.68
N ASN A 172 -9.87 -6.46 19.20
CA ASN A 172 -9.58 -7.35 18.08
C ASN A 172 -9.92 -6.68 16.73
N ASP A 173 -9.75 -7.41 15.64
CA ASP A 173 -10.04 -6.97 14.27
C ASP A 173 -11.52 -6.67 14.01
N CYS A 174 -12.43 -7.12 14.87
CA CYS A 174 -13.85 -6.80 14.83
C CYS A 174 -14.23 -5.64 15.77
N ASN A 175 -13.22 -4.94 16.31
CA ASN A 175 -13.38 -3.86 17.29
C ASN A 175 -14.05 -4.32 18.61
N GLU A 176 -13.99 -5.61 18.93
CA GLU A 176 -14.44 -6.12 20.22
C GLU A 176 -13.39 -5.80 21.28
N ILE A 177 -13.83 -5.29 22.43
CA ILE A 177 -12.93 -4.87 23.50
C ILE A 177 -12.32 -6.11 24.17
N VAL A 178 -11.00 -6.25 24.05
CA VAL A 178 -10.21 -7.25 24.79
C VAL A 178 -9.77 -6.65 26.13
N PHE A 179 -9.28 -5.41 26.10
CA PHE A 179 -8.95 -4.62 27.28
C PHE A 179 -9.45 -3.19 27.12
N ASN A 180 -10.25 -2.72 28.09
CA ASN A 180 -10.79 -1.37 28.07
C ASN A 180 -9.70 -0.29 28.00
N CYS A 181 -10.01 0.84 27.36
CA CYS A 181 -9.16 2.03 27.36
C CYS A 181 -9.04 2.60 28.78
N ALA A 182 -8.00 2.20 29.49
CA ALA A 182 -7.76 2.60 30.87
C ALA A 182 -6.26 2.68 31.21
N TYR A 183 -5.37 2.40 30.25
CA TYR A 183 -3.94 2.31 30.47
C TYR A 183 -3.25 3.59 30.00
N GLN A 184 -2.22 4.02 30.71
CA GLN A 184 -1.41 5.18 30.30
C GLN A 184 -0.54 4.83 29.10
N TYR A 185 -0.09 3.57 28.98
CA TYR A 185 0.48 3.00 27.77
C TYR A 185 0.33 1.48 27.77
N ILE A 186 0.38 0.89 26.57
CA ILE A 186 0.48 -0.55 26.34
C ILE A 186 1.63 -0.76 25.34
N THR A 187 2.58 -1.62 25.70
CA THR A 187 3.70 -1.98 24.83
C THR A 187 3.30 -3.08 23.85
N SER A 188 4.02 -3.19 22.73
CA SER A 188 3.84 -4.29 21.76
C SER A 188 4.05 -5.68 22.36
N SER A 189 4.82 -5.79 23.46
CA SER A 189 5.02 -7.04 24.20
C SER A 189 3.84 -7.43 25.11
N GLY A 190 2.76 -6.65 25.13
CA GLY A 190 1.58 -6.91 25.97
C GLY A 190 1.70 -6.44 27.42
N MET A 191 2.67 -5.58 27.75
CA MET A 191 2.74 -4.93 29.06
C MET A 191 1.96 -3.62 29.05
N GLY A 192 0.94 -3.52 29.90
CA GLY A 192 0.18 -2.29 30.16
C GLY A 192 0.62 -1.63 31.48
N TYR A 193 0.58 -0.31 31.54
CA TYR A 193 0.85 0.46 32.76
C TYR A 193 -0.36 1.32 33.15
N ARG A 194 -0.76 1.21 34.41
CA ARG A 194 -1.88 1.97 34.98
C ARG A 194 -1.67 2.18 36.49
N ASN A 195 -1.81 3.41 36.95
CA ASN A 195 -1.78 3.79 38.37
C ASN A 195 -0.54 3.26 39.12
N GLY A 196 0.66 3.41 38.54
CA GLY A 196 1.91 2.97 39.19
C GLY A 196 2.21 1.49 39.07
N LYS A 197 1.39 0.69 38.36
CA LYS A 197 1.55 -0.76 38.25
C LYS A 197 1.66 -1.22 36.79
N HIS A 198 2.55 -2.18 36.56
CA HIS A 198 2.63 -2.91 35.30
C HIS A 198 1.78 -4.18 35.36
N LEU A 199 1.04 -4.45 34.30
CA LEU A 199 0.18 -5.62 34.15
C LEU A 199 0.47 -6.31 32.81
N ARG A 200 0.60 -7.63 32.83
CA ARG A 200 0.66 -8.45 31.62
C ARG A 200 -0.77 -8.60 31.07
N LEU A 201 -1.02 -8.10 29.87
CA LEU A 201 -2.33 -8.15 29.21
C LEU A 201 -2.41 -9.36 28.27
N PHE A 202 -1.38 -9.54 27.44
CA PHE A 202 -1.26 -10.65 26.51
C PHE A 202 0.20 -11.08 26.39
N LYS A 203 0.45 -12.23 25.75
CA LYS A 203 1.77 -12.84 25.61
C LYS A 203 2.43 -12.48 24.30
#